data_AF-A0A821RVK6-F1
#
_entry.id   AF-A0A821RVK6-F1
#
_cell.length_a   1.000
_cell.length_b   1.000
_cell.length_c   1.000
_cell.angle_alpha   90.00
_cell.angle_beta   90.00
_cell.angle_gamma   90.00
#
_symmetry.space_group_name_H-M   'P 1'
#
loop_
_entity.id
_entity.type
_entity.pdbx_description
1 polymer ?
#
loop_
_entity_poly.entity_id
_entity_poly.type
_entity_poly.pdbx_seq_one_letter_code
_entity_poly.pdbx_strand_id
1 'polypeptide(L)'
;RWINRNIHDYGGDPNNILLFGESSGGRTVVDVGALKGSSNLYHHIISQSGTLATSLFYSNMSFVLQKSNEIVEQLNCSNHESASFLTCLRNTDTNDLLMVYGNR
;
A
#
# COMPACT_ATOMS: atom_id res chain seq x y z
N ARG A 1 0.03 3.19 -14.21
CA ARG A 1 -0.36 2.32 -15.34
C ARG A 1 -1.46 2.93 -16.18
N TRP A 2 -2.67 3.18 -15.64
CA TRP A 2 -3.76 3.76 -16.42
C TRP A 2 -3.38 5.12 -17.05
N ILE A 3 -2.79 6.04 -16.28
CA ILE A 3 -2.34 7.34 -16.79
C ILE A 3 -1.39 7.18 -17.99
N ASN A 4 -0.30 6.42 -17.87
CA ASN A 4 0.64 6.19 -18.98
C ASN A 4 -0.02 5.61 -20.26
N ARG A 5 -1.10 4.82 -20.14
CA ARG A 5 -1.82 4.29 -21.32
C ARG A 5 -2.78 5.29 -21.95
N ASN A 6 -3.42 6.14 -21.16
CA ASN A 6 -4.58 6.91 -21.60
C ASN A 6 -4.35 8.43 -21.63
N ILE A 7 -3.28 8.95 -21.02
CA ILE A 7 -3.12 10.40 -20.86
C ILE A 7 -2.99 11.15 -22.19
N HIS A 8 -2.57 10.45 -23.26
CA HIS A 8 -2.52 10.99 -24.62
C HIS A 8 -3.90 11.43 -25.12
N ASP A 9 -4.98 10.71 -24.78
CA ASP A 9 -6.37 11.07 -25.12
C ASP A 9 -6.83 12.36 -24.44
N TYR A 10 -6.13 12.76 -23.37
CA TYR A 10 -6.39 13.98 -22.60
C TYR A 10 -5.34 15.07 -22.88
N GLY A 11 -4.51 14.90 -23.92
CA GLY A 11 -3.50 15.88 -24.34
C GLY A 11 -2.22 15.91 -23.49
N GLY A 12 -2.02 14.94 -22.60
CA GLY A 12 -0.76 14.80 -21.87
C GLY A 12 0.23 13.87 -22.57
N ASP A 13 1.51 14.02 -22.26
CA ASP A 13 2.58 13.20 -22.83
C ASP A 13 2.82 11.93 -21.99
N PRO A 14 2.53 10.72 -22.51
CA PRO A 14 2.79 9.48 -21.78
C PRO A 14 4.28 9.22 -21.51
N ASN A 15 5.18 9.88 -22.26
CA ASN A 15 6.63 9.82 -22.11
C ASN A 15 7.20 10.92 -21.20
N ASN A 16 6.33 11.72 -20.54
CA ASN A 16 6.76 12.75 -19.60
C ASN A 16 5.80 12.86 -18.40
N ILE A 17 5.74 11.76 -17.65
CA ILE A 17 4.91 11.66 -16.44
C ILE A 17 5.75 11.89 -15.20
N LEU A 18 5.33 12.83 -14.36
CA LEU A 18 5.90 13.09 -13.03
C LEU A 18 4.94 12.62 -11.95
N LEU A 19 5.44 11.83 -10.99
CA LEU A 19 4.70 11.51 -9.77
C LEU A 19 5.11 12.47 -8.66
N PHE A 20 4.12 13.03 -7.97
CA PHE A 20 4.33 13.88 -6.81
C PHE A 20 3.68 13.23 -5.59
N GLY A 21 4.33 13.32 -4.44
CA GLY A 21 3.78 12.84 -3.19
C GLY A 21 4.27 13.62 -1.97
N GLU A 22 3.39 13.77 -0.99
CA GLU A 22 3.66 14.38 0.32
C GLU A 22 3.45 13.35 1.44
N SER A 23 4.26 13.39 2.50
CA SER A 23 4.16 12.48 3.67
C SER A 23 4.19 11.00 3.25
N SER A 24 3.13 10.23 3.51
CA SER A 24 2.98 8.85 3.05
C SER A 24 2.99 8.74 1.52
N GLY A 25 2.46 9.74 0.82
CA GLY A 25 2.55 9.86 -0.63
C GLY A 25 3.99 10.10 -1.10
N GLY A 26 4.75 10.92 -0.35
CA GLY A 26 6.18 11.15 -0.62
C GLY A 26 6.97 9.85 -0.51
N ARG A 27 6.76 9.08 0.57
CA ARG A 27 7.37 7.74 0.70
C ARG A 27 6.92 6.80 -0.43
N THR A 28 5.64 6.81 -0.78
CA THR A 28 5.09 5.98 -1.87
C THR A 28 5.76 6.25 -3.22
N VAL A 29 5.98 7.51 -3.60
CA VAL A 29 6.63 7.81 -4.90
C VAL A 29 8.09 7.36 -4.92
N VAL A 30 8.77 7.34 -3.76
CA VAL A 30 10.12 6.78 -3.68
C VAL A 30 10.11 5.25 -3.70
N ASP A 31 9.17 4.59 -3.01
CA ASP A 31 9.02 3.12 -3.05
C ASP A 31 8.73 2.63 -4.47
N VAL A 32 7.77 3.28 -5.15
CA VAL A 32 7.45 3.00 -6.55
C VAL A 32 8.68 3.27 -7.43
N GLY A 33 9.45 4.32 -7.13
CA GLY A 33 10.80 4.61 -7.62
C GLY A 33 11.73 3.40 -7.71
N ALA A 34 11.72 2.57 -6.68
CA ALA A 34 12.64 1.43 -6.52
C ALA A 34 12.11 0.10 -7.07
N LEU A 35 10.83 0.01 -7.44
CA LEU A 35 10.22 -1.23 -7.93
C LEU A 35 10.63 -1.53 -9.37
N LYS A 36 11.16 -2.75 -9.63
CA LYS A 36 11.55 -3.17 -10.99
C LYS A 36 10.41 -3.10 -12.03
N GLY A 37 9.15 -3.22 -11.60
CA GLY A 37 7.98 -3.24 -12.50
C GLY A 37 7.38 -1.87 -12.83
N SER A 38 8.00 -0.78 -12.39
CA SER A 38 7.44 0.58 -12.49
C SER A 38 8.19 1.51 -13.47
N SER A 39 9.35 1.08 -13.98
CA SER A 39 10.29 1.91 -14.76
C SER A 39 9.72 2.57 -16.03
N ASN A 40 8.63 2.03 -16.58
CA ASN A 40 8.01 2.53 -17.81
C ASN A 40 6.67 3.23 -17.55
N LEU A 41 6.36 3.55 -16.29
CA LEU A 41 5.07 4.14 -15.91
C LEU A 41 5.13 5.63 -15.61
N TYR A 42 6.31 6.14 -15.30
CA TYR A 42 6.62 7.54 -15.00
C TYR A 42 8.11 7.79 -15.29
N HIS A 43 8.49 9.06 -15.33
CA HIS A 43 9.83 9.51 -15.74
C HIS A 43 10.51 10.29 -14.62
N HIS A 44 9.71 10.96 -13.79
CA HIS A 44 10.19 11.81 -12.71
C HIS A 44 9.39 11.57 -11.43
N ILE A 45 10.03 11.82 -10.28
CA ILE A 45 9.37 11.81 -8.97
C ILE A 45 9.74 13.07 -8.19
N ILE A 46 8.78 13.61 -7.43
CA ILE A 46 9.00 14.61 -6.39
C ILE A 46 8.44 14.05 -5.10
N SER A 47 9.31 13.89 -4.10
CA SER A 47 8.93 13.51 -2.75
C SER A 47 9.06 14.70 -1.80
N GLN A 48 7.99 15.03 -1.08
CA GLN A 48 7.98 16.04 -0.04
C GLN A 48 7.66 15.41 1.30
N SER A 49 8.44 15.72 2.34
CA SER A 49 8.23 15.21 3.71
C SER A 49 8.08 13.68 3.83
N GLY A 50 8.52 12.93 2.82
CA GLY A 50 8.55 11.48 2.77
C GLY A 50 9.91 11.00 2.29
N THR A 51 10.57 10.15 3.06
CA THR A 51 11.92 9.66 2.72
C THR A 51 11.98 8.15 2.93
N LEU A 52 12.96 7.45 2.36
CA LEU A 52 13.21 6.01 2.66
C LEU A 52 13.81 5.80 4.07
N ALA A 53 14.22 6.87 4.74
CA ALA A 53 14.98 6.80 5.97
C ALA A 53 14.04 6.83 7.18
N THR A 54 13.61 5.65 7.63
CA THR A 54 13.26 5.33 9.04
C THR A 54 12.69 3.91 9.13
N SER A 55 13.21 3.12 10.06
CA SER A 55 12.64 1.82 10.48
C SER A 55 11.21 1.94 11.03
N LEU A 56 10.75 3.16 11.29
CA LEU A 56 9.41 3.46 11.79
C LEU A 56 8.28 3.09 10.82
N PHE A 57 8.53 3.09 9.49
CA PHE A 57 7.46 2.77 8.52
C PHE A 57 7.74 1.54 7.64
N TYR A 58 8.85 0.83 7.87
CA TYR A 58 9.08 -0.48 7.25
C TYR A 58 9.27 -1.51 8.35
N SER A 59 8.39 -2.51 8.39
CA SER A 59 8.47 -3.62 9.33
C SER A 59 8.94 -4.88 8.60
N ASN A 60 9.68 -5.73 9.31
CA ASN A 60 10.01 -7.05 8.79
C ASN A 60 8.73 -7.92 8.67
N MET A 61 8.79 -8.92 7.79
CA MET A 61 7.63 -9.78 7.51
C MET A 61 7.12 -10.50 8.76
N SER A 62 8.01 -10.95 9.65
CA SER A 62 7.59 -11.66 10.87
C SER A 62 6.77 -10.78 11.81
N PHE A 63 7.14 -9.52 11.98
CA PHE A 63 6.38 -8.56 12.78
C PHE A 63 5.02 -8.25 12.14
N VAL A 64 4.99 -8.06 10.81
CA VAL A 64 3.73 -7.83 10.07
C VAL A 64 2.79 -9.02 10.21
N LEU A 65 3.30 -10.25 10.09
CA LEU A 65 2.51 -11.47 10.25
C LEU A 65 1.99 -11.63 11.69
N GLN A 66 2.83 -11.37 12.69
CA GLN A 66 2.42 -11.40 14.10
C GLN A 66 1.25 -10.44 14.34
N LYS A 67 1.38 -9.17 13.93
CA LYS A 67 0.32 -8.16 14.07
C LYS A 67 -0.93 -8.50 13.26
N SER A 68 -0.78 -9.10 12.09
CA SER A 68 -1.92 -9.56 11.28
C SER A 68 -2.70 -10.67 11.98
N ASN A 69 -2.00 -11.61 12.63
CA ASN A 69 -2.64 -12.68 13.39
C ASN A 69 -3.42 -12.16 14.61
N GLU A 70 -2.86 -11.17 15.34
CA GLU A 70 -3.58 -10.52 16.46
C GLU A 70 -4.93 -9.92 16.02
N ILE A 71 -4.97 -9.30 14.84
CA ILE A 71 -6.21 -8.75 14.25
C ILE A 71 -7.19 -9.86 13.89
N VAL A 72 -6.70 -10.92 13.24
CA VAL A 72 -7.53 -12.08 12.85
C VAL A 72 -8.16 -12.74 14.08
N GLU A 73 -7.41 -12.86 15.17
CA GLU A 73 -7.90 -13.42 16.44
C GLU A 73 -8.98 -12.54 17.08
N GLN A 74 -8.78 -11.22 17.14
CA GLN A 74 -9.76 -10.29 17.70
C GLN A 74 -11.08 -10.26 16.91
N LEU A 75 -11.04 -10.58 15.62
CA LEU A 75 -12.21 -10.67 14.75
C LEU A 75 -12.84 -12.07 14.72
N ASN A 76 -12.34 -13.01 15.53
CA ASN A 76 -12.76 -14.41 15.54
C ASN A 76 -12.64 -15.09 14.16
N CYS A 77 -11.67 -14.67 13.35
CA CYS A 77 -11.42 -15.21 12.01
C CYS A 77 -10.31 -16.27 11.98
N SER A 78 -9.89 -16.82 13.12
CA SER A 78 -8.68 -17.66 13.31
C SER A 78 -8.65 -19.05 12.63
N ASN A 79 -9.49 -19.32 11.64
CA ASN A 79 -9.45 -20.60 10.93
C ASN A 79 -8.17 -20.71 10.08
N HIS A 80 -7.37 -21.75 10.33
CA HIS A 80 -6.03 -21.93 9.75
C HIS A 80 -6.01 -22.26 8.24
N GLU A 81 -7.17 -22.43 7.60
CA GLU A 81 -7.24 -22.54 6.14
C GLU A 81 -7.24 -21.15 5.50
N SER A 82 -6.27 -20.90 4.60
CA SER A 82 -6.02 -19.57 4.04
C SER A 82 -7.24 -18.95 3.33
N ALA A 83 -8.09 -19.76 2.69
CA ALA A 83 -9.32 -19.30 2.07
C ALA A 83 -10.42 -18.94 3.07
N SER A 84 -10.45 -19.64 4.22
CA SER A 84 -11.51 -19.51 5.22
C SER A 84 -11.40 -18.21 6.02
N PHE A 85 -10.21 -17.83 6.48
CA PHE A 85 -10.03 -16.58 7.21
C PHE A 85 -10.19 -15.34 6.31
N LEU A 86 -9.73 -15.40 5.05
CA LEU A 86 -9.93 -14.30 4.10
C LEU A 86 -11.42 -14.07 3.81
N THR A 87 -12.21 -15.14 3.76
CA THR A 87 -13.67 -15.04 3.61
C THR A 87 -14.31 -14.39 4.83
N CYS A 88 -13.86 -14.79 6.03
CA CYS A 88 -14.30 -14.16 7.28
C CYS A 88 -13.99 -12.65 7.29
N LEU A 89 -12.73 -12.25 7.07
CA LEU A 89 -12.31 -10.84 7.07
C LEU A 89 -13.06 -9.98 6.05
N ARG A 90 -13.37 -10.52 4.86
CA ARG A 90 -14.13 -9.82 3.82
C ARG A 90 -15.61 -9.63 4.17
N ASN A 91 -16.14 -10.48 5.05
CA ASN A 91 -17.53 -10.44 5.50
C ASN A 91 -17.69 -9.71 6.85
N THR A 92 -16.60 -9.40 7.55
CA THR A 92 -16.60 -8.59 8.78
C THR A 92 -17.10 -7.18 8.48
N ASP A 93 -17.85 -6.60 9.42
CA ASP A 93 -18.26 -5.21 9.32
C ASP A 93 -17.04 -4.28 9.26
N THR A 94 -17.13 -3.22 8.45
CA THR A 94 -16.00 -2.29 8.29
C THR A 94 -15.69 -1.55 9.58
N ASN A 95 -16.68 -1.28 10.44
CA ASN A 95 -16.43 -0.64 11.74
C ASN A 95 -15.66 -1.56 12.67
N ASP A 96 -16.00 -2.84 12.72
CA ASP A 96 -15.27 -3.82 13.53
C ASP A 96 -13.81 -3.96 13.05
N LEU A 97 -13.61 -4.02 11.73
CA LEU A 97 -12.27 -4.00 11.11
C LEU A 97 -11.47 -2.76 11.51
N LEU A 98 -12.09 -1.57 11.45
CA LEU A 98 -11.44 -0.30 11.79
C LEU A 98 -11.15 -0.18 13.28
N MET A 99 -12.05 -0.65 14.16
CA MET A 99 -11.83 -0.65 15.60
C MET A 99 -10.66 -1.53 15.99
N VAL A 100 -10.60 -2.76 15.47
CA VAL A 100 -9.50 -3.70 15.76
C VAL A 100 -8.18 -3.19 15.17
N TYR A 101 -8.19 -2.70 13.92
CA TYR A 101 -6.98 -2.18 13.29
C TYR A 101 -6.46 -0.89 13.93
N GLY A 102 -7.34 -0.01 14.38
CA GLY A 102 -6.99 1.27 15.00
C GLY A 102 -6.31 1.15 16.37
N ASN A 103 -6.51 0.02 17.07
CA ASN A 103 -5.99 -0.25 18.40
C ASN A 103 -4.64 -1.01 18.42
N ARG A 104 -3.96 -1.14 17.28
CA ARG A 104 -2.76 -1.99 17.10
C ARG A 104 -1.43 -1.37 17.51
#